data_AF-A0A7Y9JF58-F1
#
_entry.id   AF-A0A7Y9JF58-F1
#
_cell.length_a   1.000
_cell.length_b   1.000
_cell.length_c   1.000
_cell.angle_alpha   90.00
_cell.angle_beta   90.00
_cell.angle_gamma   90.00
#
_symmetry.space_group_name_H-M   'P 1'
#
loop_
_entity.id
_entity.type
_entity.pdbx_description
1 polymer ?
#
loop_
_entity_poly.entity_id
_entity_poly.type
_entity_poly.pdbx_seq_one_letter_code
_entity_poly.pdbx_strand_id
1 'polypeptide(L)'
;MQSHLRTVLYEALRSCFEASGVPLEGCYQEDRGDGVIVVLPPSYDPSRLAHPLPDHLRGALRRHNELAAEHARMRLRIALHSGPLESDAKGIVGTSVNHVNRLLDAPSFKEALAAVPADLGVLASDEFYREVIREGRGAIDPTEFRPIEVRLKETETTAWLSVRTSRQQEATEDAAGAPARVGPLPASGTGPPAPGLDGHPEPDRADVPALPALFEIVERLMDIPLLTTAEGRQQIVDALRKEIAIRVPRRAQPHLDVHSIVRTCLEFPNGLQEFLALVHAYAGESTQVQALDDTVARLTGRAP
;
A
#
# COMPACT_ATOMS: atom_id res chain seq x y z
N MET A 1 9.48 -19.44 -10.75
CA MET A 1 9.60 -19.46 -9.28
C MET A 1 9.10 -18.16 -8.64
N GLN A 2 9.60 -16.98 -9.03
CA GLN A 2 9.15 -15.68 -8.50
C GLN A 2 7.63 -15.42 -8.62
N SER A 3 7.00 -15.80 -9.74
CA SER A 3 5.54 -15.60 -9.93
C SER A 3 4.69 -16.38 -8.92
N HIS A 4 5.07 -17.61 -8.59
CA HIS A 4 4.31 -18.47 -7.68
C HIS A 4 4.40 -17.99 -6.23
N LEU A 5 5.60 -17.62 -5.76
CA LEU A 5 5.78 -17.08 -4.41
C LEU A 5 4.97 -15.79 -4.21
N ARG A 6 4.91 -14.96 -5.26
CA ARG A 6 4.10 -13.75 -5.28
C ARG A 6 2.61 -14.06 -5.17
N THR A 7 2.09 -15.02 -5.96
CA THR A 7 0.69 -15.45 -5.84
C THR A 7 0.36 -15.93 -4.43
N VAL A 8 1.21 -16.77 -3.83
CA VAL A 8 1.01 -17.28 -2.46
C VAL A 8 1.01 -16.15 -1.44
N LEU A 9 1.92 -15.17 -1.57
CA LEU A 9 1.96 -14.00 -0.70
C LEU A 9 0.67 -13.17 -0.80
N TYR A 10 0.21 -12.84 -2.01
CA TYR A 10 -1.00 -12.03 -2.21
C TYR A 10 -2.27 -12.77 -1.75
N GLU A 11 -2.34 -14.09 -1.92
CA GLU A 11 -3.43 -14.91 -1.37
C GLU A 11 -3.44 -14.92 0.16
N ALA A 12 -2.26 -15.09 0.78
CA ALA A 12 -2.11 -15.03 2.22
C ALA A 12 -2.48 -13.65 2.77
N LEU A 13 -2.02 -12.57 2.13
CA LEU A 13 -2.37 -11.20 2.49
C LEU A 13 -3.89 -11.01 2.44
N ARG A 14 -4.55 -11.31 1.32
CA ARG A 14 -6.00 -11.19 1.20
C ARG A 14 -6.75 -11.95 2.29
N SER A 15 -6.40 -13.22 2.51
CA SER A 15 -7.04 -14.04 3.54
C SER A 15 -6.82 -13.50 4.96
N CYS A 16 -5.64 -12.97 5.26
CA CYS A 16 -5.33 -12.46 6.61
C CYS A 16 -5.98 -11.11 6.87
N PHE A 17 -6.06 -10.24 5.87
CA PHE A 17 -6.77 -8.96 5.95
C PHE A 17 -8.27 -9.18 6.15
N GLU A 18 -8.88 -10.09 5.38
CA GLU A 18 -10.28 -10.50 5.54
C GLU A 18 -10.54 -11.02 6.97
N ALA A 19 -9.72 -11.96 7.45
CA ALA A 19 -9.84 -12.50 8.81
C ALA A 19 -9.62 -11.45 9.90
N SER A 20 -8.97 -10.33 9.59
CA SER A 20 -8.73 -9.23 10.51
C SER A 20 -9.83 -8.18 10.51
N GLY A 21 -10.89 -8.38 9.71
CA GLY A 21 -11.99 -7.43 9.59
C GLY A 21 -11.63 -6.17 8.80
N VAL A 22 -10.58 -6.25 7.98
CA VAL A 22 -10.16 -5.18 7.05
C VAL A 22 -10.00 -5.80 5.66
N PRO A 23 -11.10 -6.09 4.95
CA PRO A 23 -11.02 -6.63 3.59
C PRO A 23 -10.11 -5.76 2.72
N LEU A 24 -9.16 -6.40 2.03
CA LEU A 24 -8.23 -5.69 1.13
C LEU A 24 -8.95 -4.98 -0.01
N GLU A 25 -10.12 -5.50 -0.39
CA GLU A 25 -11.03 -4.95 -1.40
C GLU A 25 -11.54 -3.56 -1.03
N GLY A 26 -11.64 -3.25 0.27
CA GLY A 26 -12.00 -1.91 0.76
C GLY A 26 -10.80 -0.99 0.98
N CYS A 27 -9.58 -1.45 0.69
CA CYS A 27 -8.35 -0.70 0.91
C CYS A 27 -7.71 -0.31 -0.43
N TYR A 28 -7.02 0.84 -0.46
CA TYR A 28 -6.15 1.15 -1.57
C TYR A 28 -4.91 0.24 -1.53
N GLN A 29 -4.50 -0.28 -2.68
CA GLN A 29 -3.36 -1.19 -2.82
C GLN A 29 -2.46 -0.77 -3.98
N GLU A 30 -1.15 -0.77 -3.74
CA GLU A 30 -0.15 -0.51 -4.78
C GLU A 30 0.94 -1.59 -4.75
N ASP A 31 1.07 -2.33 -5.86
CA ASP A 31 2.11 -3.35 -6.05
C ASP A 31 3.45 -2.67 -6.38
N ARG A 32 4.47 -2.96 -5.59
CA ARG A 32 5.85 -2.44 -5.75
C ARG A 32 6.83 -3.50 -6.27
N GLY A 33 6.33 -4.68 -6.65
CA GLY A 33 7.13 -5.78 -7.19
C GLY A 33 7.58 -6.78 -6.12
N ASP A 34 8.20 -6.33 -5.04
CA ASP A 34 8.63 -7.14 -3.90
C ASP A 34 7.79 -6.92 -2.62
N GLY A 35 6.79 -6.06 -2.70
CA GLY A 35 5.87 -5.74 -1.62
C GLY A 35 4.62 -5.03 -2.11
N VAL A 36 3.71 -4.74 -1.17
CA VAL A 36 2.48 -4.01 -1.42
C VAL A 36 2.36 -2.89 -0.40
N ILE A 37 1.92 -1.72 -0.86
CA ILE A 37 1.46 -0.65 0.02
C ILE A 37 -0.04 -0.79 0.14
N VAL A 38 -0.54 -0.84 1.37
CA VAL A 38 -1.97 -0.88 1.66
C VAL A 38 -2.33 0.36 2.47
N VAL A 39 -3.34 1.10 2.01
CA VAL A 39 -3.86 2.26 2.72
C VAL A 39 -5.30 2.01 3.12
N LEU A 40 -5.53 2.14 4.43
CA LEU A 40 -6.82 1.89 5.05
C LEU A 40 -7.68 3.15 4.97
N PRO A 41 -8.94 3.04 4.50
CA PRO A 41 -9.87 4.15 4.63
C PRO A 41 -10.20 4.43 6.11
N PRO A 42 -10.65 5.66 6.43
CA PRO A 42 -11.03 6.04 7.80
C PRO A 42 -12.17 5.22 8.41
N SER A 43 -12.90 4.44 7.61
CA SER A 43 -13.98 3.56 8.05
C SER A 43 -13.49 2.30 8.75
N TYR A 44 -12.23 1.91 8.56
CA TYR A 44 -11.63 0.78 9.29
C TYR A 44 -10.87 1.25 10.50
N ASP A 45 -10.93 0.45 11.56
CA ASP A 45 -10.15 0.67 12.77
C ASP A 45 -8.66 0.34 12.50
N PRO A 46 -7.74 1.33 12.60
CA PRO A 46 -6.31 1.11 12.37
C PRO A 46 -5.69 0.14 13.38
N SER A 47 -6.32 -0.09 14.55
CA SER A 47 -5.87 -1.07 15.54
C SER A 47 -5.79 -2.48 14.95
N ARG A 48 -6.60 -2.79 13.93
CA ARG A 48 -6.60 -4.07 13.21
C ARG A 48 -5.26 -4.39 12.53
N LEU A 49 -4.48 -3.36 12.18
CA LEU A 49 -3.15 -3.52 11.61
C LEU A 49 -2.09 -3.90 12.66
N ALA A 50 -2.30 -3.51 13.92
CA ALA A 50 -1.47 -3.93 15.04
C ALA A 50 -1.90 -5.31 15.57
N HIS A 51 -3.21 -5.57 15.61
CA HIS A 51 -3.80 -6.87 15.95
C HIS A 51 -5.26 -6.95 15.44
N PRO A 52 -5.68 -8.02 14.74
CA PRO A 52 -5.03 -9.33 14.67
C PRO A 52 -4.20 -9.58 13.39
N LEU A 53 -4.04 -8.60 12.49
CA LEU A 53 -3.40 -8.82 11.19
C LEU A 53 -1.99 -9.46 11.27
N PRO A 54 -1.06 -8.97 12.11
CA PRO A 54 0.26 -9.59 12.23
C PRO A 54 0.21 -11.04 12.72
N ASP A 55 -0.76 -11.39 13.57
CA ASP A 55 -0.93 -12.76 14.06
C ASP A 55 -1.44 -13.71 12.98
N HIS A 56 -2.40 -13.26 12.17
CA HIS A 56 -2.86 -14.02 11.02
C HIS A 56 -1.74 -14.24 10.00
N LEU A 57 -0.97 -13.19 9.69
CA LEU A 57 0.16 -13.27 8.77
C LEU A 57 1.27 -14.20 9.29
N ARG A 58 1.59 -14.10 10.58
CA ARG A 58 2.52 -15.05 11.23
C ARG A 58 2.04 -16.49 11.08
N GLY A 59 0.75 -16.74 11.33
CA GLY A 59 0.16 -18.07 11.18
C GLY A 59 0.24 -18.58 9.73
N ALA A 60 -0.02 -17.73 8.74
CA ALA A 60 0.07 -18.08 7.33
C ALA A 60 1.51 -18.36 6.88
N LEU A 61 2.45 -17.48 7.25
CA LEU A 61 3.88 -17.64 6.95
C LEU A 61 4.44 -18.92 7.55
N ARG A 62 4.09 -19.22 8.80
CA ARG A 62 4.50 -20.46 9.45
C ARG A 62 4.02 -21.70 8.69
N ARG A 63 2.73 -21.78 8.34
CA ARG A 63 2.18 -22.92 7.58
C ARG A 63 2.85 -23.08 6.22
N HIS A 64 3.16 -21.98 5.53
CA HIS A 64 3.90 -22.02 4.28
C HIS A 64 5.34 -22.53 4.49
N ASN A 65 6.06 -21.96 5.46
CA ASN A 65 7.45 -22.30 5.73
C ASN A 65 7.66 -23.73 6.24
N GLU A 66 6.67 -24.32 6.91
CA GLU A 66 6.69 -25.74 7.32
C GLU A 66 6.65 -26.72 6.13
N LEU A 67 6.04 -26.31 5.01
CA LEU A 67 5.91 -27.12 3.79
C LEU A 67 6.91 -26.73 2.70
N ALA A 68 7.57 -25.58 2.84
CA ALA A 68 8.50 -25.04 1.86
C ALA A 68 9.90 -25.65 2.01
N ALA A 69 10.58 -25.86 0.87
CA ALA A 69 12.02 -26.07 0.87
C ALA A 69 12.75 -24.81 1.36
N GLU A 70 13.99 -24.93 1.83
CA GLU A 70 14.76 -23.82 2.42
C GLU A 70 14.78 -22.56 1.54
N HIS A 71 14.98 -22.73 0.23
CA HIS A 71 15.03 -21.64 -0.76
C HIS A 71 13.66 -21.05 -1.12
N ALA A 72 12.56 -21.61 -0.60
CA ALA A 72 11.18 -21.17 -0.81
C ALA A 72 10.51 -20.67 0.49
N ARG A 73 11.26 -20.65 1.61
CA ARG A 73 10.80 -20.02 2.86
C ARG A 73 10.64 -18.52 2.66
N MET A 74 9.56 -17.97 3.22
CA MET A 74 9.23 -16.57 3.15
C MET A 74 9.50 -15.88 4.48
N ARG A 75 10.02 -14.65 4.39
CA ARG A 75 10.15 -13.72 5.52
C ARG A 75 9.52 -12.40 5.11
N LEU A 76 8.65 -11.86 5.94
CA LEU A 76 7.92 -10.63 5.67
C LEU A 76 8.35 -9.52 6.63
N ARG A 77 8.43 -8.30 6.09
CA ARG A 77 8.59 -7.07 6.86
C ARG A 77 7.36 -6.20 6.62
N ILE A 78 6.82 -5.65 7.70
CA ILE A 78 5.68 -4.74 7.66
C ILE A 78 6.11 -3.44 8.31
N ALA A 79 5.80 -2.32 7.67
CA ALA A 79 5.90 -0.99 8.26
C ALA A 79 4.49 -0.40 8.40
N LEU A 80 4.19 0.17 9.57
CA LEU A 80 2.90 0.77 9.91
C LEU A 80 3.09 2.26 10.20
N HIS A 81 2.23 3.11 9.65
CA HIS A 81 2.30 4.55 9.86
C HIS A 81 0.90 5.16 9.84
N SER A 82 0.66 6.11 10.75
CA SER A 82 -0.49 7.00 10.76
C SER A 82 -0.01 8.40 10.39
N GLY A 83 -0.56 8.97 9.34
CA GLY A 83 -0.17 10.29 8.89
C GLY A 83 -1.06 10.80 7.76
N PRO A 84 -0.99 12.11 7.47
CA PRO A 84 -1.75 12.68 6.36
C PRO A 84 -1.28 12.05 5.06
N LEU A 85 -2.21 11.51 4.30
CA LEU A 85 -1.94 10.99 2.98
C LEU A 85 -2.33 12.07 1.98
N GLU A 86 -1.32 12.70 1.41
CA GLU A 86 -1.49 13.46 0.18
C GLU A 86 -1.53 12.47 -0.99
N SER A 87 -2.40 12.76 -1.93
CA SER A 87 -2.73 11.86 -3.00
C SER A 87 -2.68 12.69 -4.29
N ASP A 88 -1.75 12.33 -5.20
CA ASP A 88 -1.53 13.02 -6.47
C ASP A 88 -2.02 12.18 -7.65
N ALA A 89 -2.23 12.78 -8.82
CA ALA A 89 -2.81 12.08 -9.97
C ALA A 89 -2.07 10.79 -10.42
N LYS A 90 -0.87 10.49 -9.88
CA LYS A 90 -0.06 9.30 -10.20
C LYS A 90 -0.17 8.20 -9.12
N GLY A 91 -0.74 8.46 -7.95
CA GLY A 91 -0.91 7.50 -6.87
C GLY A 91 -0.85 8.15 -5.47
N ILE A 92 -0.68 7.35 -4.42
CA ILE A 92 -0.40 7.93 -3.11
C ILE A 92 1.07 8.35 -3.08
N VAL A 93 1.29 9.65 -3.26
CA VAL A 93 2.61 10.28 -3.14
C VAL A 93 2.50 11.33 -2.05
N GLY A 94 3.26 11.12 -0.99
CA GLY A 94 3.24 12.01 0.15
C GLY A 94 4.38 11.68 1.09
N THR A 95 4.64 12.62 1.98
CA THR A 95 5.63 12.46 3.05
C THR A 95 5.38 11.17 3.84
N SER A 96 4.12 10.80 4.09
CA SER A 96 3.70 9.58 4.79
C SER A 96 4.05 8.28 4.05
N VAL A 97 3.89 8.23 2.72
CA VAL A 97 4.29 7.05 1.92
C VAL A 97 5.80 6.93 1.83
N ASN A 98 6.49 8.06 1.61
CA ASN A 98 7.94 8.09 1.64
C ASN A 98 8.48 7.68 3.02
N HIS A 99 7.82 8.12 4.08
CA HIS A 99 8.18 7.79 5.45
C HIS A 99 8.01 6.30 5.73
N VAL A 100 6.84 5.71 5.45
CA VAL A 100 6.61 4.27 5.71
C VAL A 100 7.51 3.38 4.86
N ASN A 101 7.80 3.76 3.60
CA ASN A 101 8.79 3.06 2.78
C ASN A 101 10.20 3.16 3.37
N ARG A 102 10.60 4.35 3.86
CA ARG A 102 11.89 4.53 4.53
C ARG A 102 12.00 3.73 5.83
N LEU A 103 10.91 3.60 6.59
CA LEU A 103 10.83 2.71 7.75
C LEU A 103 11.01 1.25 7.34
N LEU A 104 10.30 0.79 6.30
CA LEU A 104 10.39 -0.59 5.79
C LEU A 104 11.80 -0.94 5.29
N ASP A 105 12.48 0.04 4.69
CA ASP A 105 13.83 -0.10 4.13
C ASP A 105 14.97 0.19 5.09
N ALA A 106 14.68 0.64 6.31
CA ALA A 106 15.65 1.02 7.31
C ALA A 106 16.68 -0.10 7.56
N PRO A 107 18.00 0.19 7.47
CA PRO A 107 19.04 -0.79 7.77
C PRO A 107 18.90 -1.38 9.17
N SER A 108 18.58 -0.55 10.18
CA SER A 108 18.36 -1.00 11.56
C SER A 108 17.21 -2.01 11.69
N PHE A 109 16.16 -1.89 10.87
CA PHE A 109 15.08 -2.88 10.83
C PHE A 109 15.52 -4.18 10.16
N LYS A 110 16.22 -4.08 9.02
CA LYS A 110 16.75 -5.25 8.31
C LYS A 110 17.72 -6.04 9.18
N GLU A 111 18.64 -5.37 9.87
CA GLU A 111 19.60 -5.96 10.79
C GLU A 111 18.92 -6.60 12.01
N ALA A 112 17.98 -5.89 12.64
CA ALA A 112 17.26 -6.41 13.80
C ALA A 112 16.45 -7.67 13.44
N LEU A 113 15.84 -7.73 12.26
CA LEU A 113 15.14 -8.92 11.80
C LEU A 113 16.12 -10.03 11.38
N ALA A 114 17.27 -9.72 10.80
CA ALA A 114 18.28 -10.71 10.43
C ALA A 114 18.96 -11.36 11.65
N ALA A 115 19.05 -10.64 12.77
CA ALA A 115 19.68 -11.11 14.00
C ALA A 115 18.88 -12.21 14.72
N VAL A 116 17.60 -12.38 14.39
CA VAL A 116 16.71 -13.36 15.04
C VAL A 116 16.02 -14.26 14.01
N PRO A 117 15.72 -15.52 14.36
CA PRO A 117 15.06 -16.49 13.49
C PRO A 117 13.54 -16.24 13.41
N ALA A 118 13.19 -15.07 12.89
CA ALA A 118 11.81 -14.63 12.74
C ALA A 118 11.40 -14.54 11.27
N ASP A 119 10.19 -15.02 11.00
CA ASP A 119 9.53 -15.00 9.70
C ASP A 119 8.74 -13.70 9.48
N LEU A 120 8.43 -12.95 10.55
CA LEU A 120 7.70 -11.69 10.50
C LEU A 120 8.31 -10.62 11.42
N GLY A 121 8.59 -9.45 10.85
CA GLY A 121 8.90 -8.24 11.60
C GLY A 121 7.87 -7.14 11.33
N VAL A 122 7.48 -6.42 12.37
CA VAL A 122 6.56 -5.26 12.29
C VAL A 122 7.27 -4.04 12.86
N LEU A 123 7.31 -2.95 12.09
CA LEU A 123 7.86 -1.68 12.52
C LEU A 123 6.80 -0.58 12.42
N ALA A 124 6.38 -0.02 13.55
CA ALA A 124 5.46 1.11 13.59
C ALA A 124 6.21 2.44 13.69
N SER A 125 5.71 3.49 13.03
CA SER A 125 6.19 4.86 13.28
C SER A 125 5.84 5.30 14.72
N ASP A 126 6.50 6.35 15.22
CA ASP A 126 6.18 6.89 16.55
C ASP A 126 4.72 7.35 16.64
N GLU A 127 4.20 7.97 15.58
CA GLU A 127 2.80 8.40 15.49
C GLU A 127 1.84 7.21 15.61
N PHE A 128 2.05 6.17 14.79
CA PHE A 128 1.19 4.98 14.83
C PHE A 128 1.27 4.28 16.19
N TYR A 129 2.46 4.23 16.79
CA TYR A 129 2.61 3.65 18.12
C TYR A 129 1.83 4.45 19.17
N ARG A 130 2.01 5.77 19.23
CA ARG A 130 1.35 6.60 20.24
C ARG A 130 -0.16 6.64 20.08
N GLU A 131 -0.67 6.68 18.85
CA GLU A 131 -2.10 6.85 18.57
C GLU A 131 -2.88 5.54 18.58
N VAL A 132 -2.28 4.45 18.12
CA VAL A 132 -2.97 3.18 17.89
C VAL A 132 -2.51 2.10 18.85
N ILE A 133 -1.20 1.86 18.94
CA ILE A 133 -0.67 0.74 19.73
C ILE A 133 -0.78 1.02 21.22
N ARG A 134 -0.30 2.19 21.67
CA ARG A 134 -0.23 2.58 23.07
C ARG A 134 -1.62 2.79 23.69
N GLU A 135 -2.55 3.35 22.91
CA GLU A 135 -3.94 3.53 23.34
C GLU A 135 -4.81 2.28 23.08
N GLY A 136 -4.24 1.27 22.43
CA GLY A 136 -4.89 0.01 22.14
C GLY A 136 -5.40 -0.67 23.42
N ARG A 137 -6.64 -1.14 23.39
CA ARG A 137 -7.25 -1.91 24.49
C ARG A 137 -7.44 -3.36 24.06
N GLY A 138 -7.31 -4.29 25.01
CA GLY A 138 -7.54 -5.71 24.77
C GLY A 138 -6.27 -6.45 24.38
N ALA A 139 -6.21 -6.98 23.15
CA ALA A 139 -5.20 -7.94 22.71
C ALA A 139 -3.91 -7.32 22.12
N ILE A 140 -3.80 -5.99 22.09
CA ILE A 140 -2.55 -5.28 21.75
C ILE A 140 -1.79 -5.04 23.05
N ASP A 141 -0.63 -5.65 23.20
CA ASP A 141 0.30 -5.34 24.30
C ASP A 141 1.38 -4.37 23.78
N PRO A 142 1.37 -3.09 24.21
CA PRO A 142 2.37 -2.11 23.79
C PRO A 142 3.80 -2.50 24.18
N THR A 143 3.97 -3.32 25.22
CA THR A 143 5.30 -3.73 25.71
C THR A 143 6.01 -4.70 24.76
N GLU A 144 5.29 -5.31 23.83
CA GLU A 144 5.84 -6.14 22.75
C GLU A 144 6.53 -5.33 21.64
N PHE A 145 6.42 -4.01 21.69
CA PHE A 145 7.05 -3.09 20.76
C PHE A 145 8.19 -2.35 21.47
N ARG A 146 9.42 -2.56 21.00
CA ARG A 146 10.61 -1.89 21.53
C ARG A 146 11.06 -0.75 20.60
N PRO A 147 11.48 0.40 21.13
CA PRO A 147 11.96 1.50 20.31
C PRO A 147 13.28 1.15 19.62
N ILE A 148 13.44 1.61 18.38
CA ILE A 148 14.69 1.61 17.61
C ILE A 148 14.85 2.96 16.91
N GLU A 149 16.11 3.36 16.73
CA GLU A 149 16.45 4.53 15.92
C GLU A 149 16.46 4.14 14.44
N VAL A 150 15.75 4.91 13.62
CA VAL A 150 15.72 4.77 12.17
C VAL A 150 16.35 5.99 11.54
N ARG A 151 17.41 5.76 10.78
CA ARG A 151 18.10 6.77 9.96
C ARG A 151 18.16 6.31 8.52
N LEU A 152 17.38 6.95 7.64
CA LEU A 152 17.42 6.68 6.21
C LEU A 152 16.99 7.90 5.40
N LYS A 153 17.87 8.36 4.48
CA LYS A 153 17.68 9.59 3.71
C LYS A 153 17.40 10.78 4.65
N GLU A 154 16.31 11.50 4.41
CA GLU A 154 15.90 12.66 5.22
C GLU A 154 15.02 12.24 6.42
N THR A 155 15.03 10.96 6.80
CA THR A 155 14.25 10.45 7.94
C THR A 155 15.19 10.03 9.05
N GLU A 156 15.12 10.78 10.16
CA GLU A 156 15.69 10.43 11.46
C GLU A 156 14.53 10.42 12.46
N THR A 157 14.15 9.25 12.95
CA THR A 157 13.02 9.09 13.85
C THR A 157 13.19 7.87 14.75
N THR A 158 12.47 7.86 15.87
CA THR A 158 12.26 6.65 16.67
C THR A 158 11.09 5.86 16.07
N ALA A 159 11.27 4.56 15.89
CA ALA A 159 10.23 3.64 15.44
C ALA A 159 10.12 2.45 16.40
N TRP A 160 9.00 1.75 16.37
CA TRP A 160 8.63 0.75 17.36
C TRP A 160 8.58 -0.64 16.73
N LEU A 161 9.55 -1.48 17.08
CA LEU A 161 9.78 -2.78 16.48
C LEU A 161 9.15 -3.89 17.33
N SER A 162 8.33 -4.73 16.70
CA SER A 162 7.91 -6.02 17.21
C SER A 162 8.40 -7.12 16.28
N VAL A 163 9.12 -8.10 16.83
CA VAL A 163 9.57 -9.26 16.07
C VAL A 163 8.86 -10.50 16.59
N ARG A 164 8.23 -11.24 15.70
CA ARG A 164 7.48 -12.45 16.07
C ARG A 164 8.28 -13.67 15.66
N THR A 165 8.92 -14.29 16.65
CA THR A 165 9.74 -15.49 16.44
C THR A 165 8.88 -16.70 16.05
N SER A 166 9.48 -17.64 15.31
CA SER A 166 8.85 -18.92 15.03
C SER A 166 9.04 -19.85 16.24
N ARG A 167 7.98 -20.55 16.66
CA ARG A 167 7.94 -21.36 17.90
C ARG A 167 9.02 -22.46 18.00
N GLN A 168 9.76 -22.77 16.94
CA GLN A 168 10.90 -23.70 17.04
C GLN A 168 11.97 -23.24 18.05
N GLN A 169 11.93 -21.97 18.51
CA GLN A 169 12.86 -21.45 19.52
C GLN A 169 12.23 -20.89 20.82
N GLU A 170 10.91 -20.70 20.91
CA GLU A 170 10.23 -20.37 22.19
C GLU A 170 10.54 -21.46 23.24
N ALA A 171 10.69 -22.72 22.81
CA ALA A 171 11.08 -23.84 23.67
C ALA A 171 12.57 -23.82 24.12
N THR A 172 13.43 -23.03 23.48
CA THR A 172 14.85 -22.88 23.86
C THR A 172 15.16 -21.60 24.61
N GLU A 173 14.37 -20.53 24.44
CA GLU A 173 14.58 -19.26 25.15
C GLU A 173 13.97 -19.24 26.56
N ASP A 174 12.93 -20.05 26.85
CA ASP A 174 12.43 -20.27 28.22
C ASP A 174 13.48 -20.96 29.15
N ALA A 175 14.58 -21.46 28.58
CA ALA A 175 15.69 -22.03 29.34
C ALA A 175 16.81 -21.00 29.66
N ALA A 176 16.75 -19.77 29.15
CA ALA A 176 17.84 -18.79 29.25
C ALA A 176 17.36 -17.39 29.67
N GLY A 177 16.86 -17.28 30.90
CA GLY A 177 16.60 -16.00 31.56
C GLY A 177 17.89 -15.16 31.79
N ALA A 178 17.78 -13.85 31.51
CA ALA A 178 18.81 -12.79 31.47
C ALA A 178 19.41 -12.40 32.86
N PRO A 179 20.23 -11.31 33.02
CA PRO A 179 20.93 -10.44 32.06
C PRO A 179 22.40 -10.07 32.45
N ALA A 180 23.15 -9.40 31.56
CA ALA A 180 24.28 -8.55 31.96
C ALA A 180 24.42 -7.28 31.09
N ARG A 181 24.37 -6.12 31.76
CA ARG A 181 24.63 -4.76 31.25
C ARG A 181 26.13 -4.52 31.11
N VAL A 182 26.60 -3.82 30.06
CA VAL A 182 27.68 -2.79 30.09
C VAL A 182 27.63 -1.97 28.76
N GLY A 183 27.72 -0.63 28.82
CA GLY A 183 28.21 0.23 27.71
C GLY A 183 29.51 0.95 28.14
N PRO A 184 30.12 1.91 27.41
CA PRO A 184 29.91 2.41 26.04
C PRO A 184 31.23 2.47 25.18
N LEU A 185 31.12 3.08 23.98
CA LEU A 185 32.07 3.29 22.85
C LEU A 185 33.51 3.81 23.16
N PRO A 186 34.46 3.74 22.20
CA PRO A 186 34.81 4.96 21.42
C PRO A 186 35.08 4.75 19.91
N ALA A 187 35.36 5.87 19.23
CA ALA A 187 35.15 6.20 17.82
C ALA A 187 36.31 5.97 16.82
N SER A 188 35.98 6.18 15.54
CA SER A 188 36.76 6.76 14.42
C SER A 188 37.13 5.84 13.26
N GLY A 189 36.80 6.28 12.04
CA GLY A 189 37.25 5.70 10.78
C GLY A 189 36.59 6.36 9.56
N THR A 190 37.18 7.45 9.10
CA THR A 190 36.86 8.25 7.90
C THR A 190 37.14 7.48 6.59
N GLY A 191 36.27 7.63 5.58
CA GLY A 191 36.50 7.19 4.19
C GLY A 191 35.72 8.05 3.17
N PRO A 192 36.25 8.29 1.95
CA PRO A 192 35.87 9.43 1.07
C PRO A 192 34.68 9.14 0.10
N PRO A 193 34.16 10.17 -0.63
CA PRO A 193 32.86 10.10 -1.31
C PRO A 193 32.94 9.61 -2.76
N ALA A 194 31.82 9.04 -3.25
CA ALA A 194 31.61 8.67 -4.66
C ALA A 194 30.78 9.75 -5.40
N PRO A 195 30.99 9.98 -6.72
CA PRO A 195 30.46 11.12 -7.45
C PRO A 195 29.05 10.91 -8.01
N GLY A 196 28.39 12.05 -8.29
CA GLY A 196 27.01 12.15 -8.74
C GLY A 196 26.76 11.87 -10.23
N LEU A 197 25.48 11.77 -10.57
CA LEU A 197 24.97 11.78 -11.93
C LEU A 197 23.76 12.72 -12.00
N ASP A 198 23.93 13.77 -12.78
CA ASP A 198 22.93 14.75 -13.16
C ASP A 198 21.94 14.20 -14.22
N GLY A 199 20.70 14.66 -14.13
CA GLY A 199 19.93 15.19 -15.27
C GLY A 199 19.21 14.23 -16.21
N HIS A 200 17.89 14.11 -16.05
CA HIS A 200 16.94 14.00 -17.17
C HIS A 200 15.69 14.86 -16.88
N PRO A 201 15.13 15.58 -17.88
CA PRO A 201 14.03 16.52 -17.67
C PRO A 201 12.67 15.79 -17.60
N GLU A 202 11.84 16.14 -16.61
CA GLU A 202 10.43 15.74 -16.50
C GLU A 202 9.57 16.51 -17.52
N PRO A 203 8.64 15.87 -18.25
CA PRO A 203 7.68 16.59 -19.08
C PRO A 203 6.55 17.23 -18.23
N ASP A 204 6.03 18.31 -18.79
CA ASP A 204 5.11 19.33 -18.29
C ASP A 204 3.89 18.82 -17.49
N ARG A 205 3.67 19.41 -16.30
CA ARG A 205 2.62 19.07 -15.31
C ARG A 205 1.47 20.10 -15.37
N ALA A 206 0.66 20.09 -16.42
CA ALA A 206 -0.58 20.89 -16.44
C ALA A 206 -1.78 20.01 -16.80
N ASP A 207 -2.79 20.04 -15.93
CA ASP A 207 -4.16 19.53 -16.09
C ASP A 207 -4.43 18.01 -15.95
N VAL A 208 -4.01 17.41 -14.82
CA VAL A 208 -4.53 16.09 -14.37
C VAL A 208 -5.34 16.28 -13.07
N PRO A 209 -6.61 15.84 -13.00
CA PRO A 209 -7.47 16.06 -11.83
C PRO A 209 -6.94 15.35 -10.56
N ALA A 210 -7.20 15.93 -9.39
CA ALA A 210 -6.75 15.46 -8.07
C ALA A 210 -7.33 14.07 -7.67
N LEU A 211 -6.66 13.25 -6.85
CA LEU A 211 -7.13 11.87 -6.58
C LEU A 211 -8.51 11.69 -5.92
N PRO A 212 -8.96 12.55 -4.99
CA PRO A 212 -10.33 12.48 -4.49
C PRO A 212 -11.36 12.65 -5.61
N ALA A 213 -10.99 13.43 -6.64
CA ALA A 213 -11.76 13.64 -7.85
C ALA A 213 -11.94 12.34 -8.63
N LEU A 214 -10.85 11.58 -8.82
CA LEU A 214 -10.86 10.34 -9.59
C LEU A 214 -11.63 9.24 -8.87
N PHE A 215 -11.50 9.13 -7.55
CA PHE A 215 -12.30 8.21 -6.75
C PHE A 215 -13.79 8.55 -6.84
N GLU A 216 -14.15 9.82 -6.68
CA GLU A 216 -15.54 10.26 -6.80
C GLU A 216 -16.08 10.03 -8.21
N ILE A 217 -15.28 10.29 -9.25
CA ILE A 217 -15.62 10.00 -10.64
C ILE A 217 -15.85 8.50 -10.85
N VAL A 218 -14.97 7.63 -10.34
CA VAL A 218 -15.11 6.17 -10.47
C VAL A 218 -16.33 5.66 -9.71
N GLU A 219 -16.60 6.15 -8.51
CA GLU A 219 -17.82 5.81 -7.76
C GLU A 219 -19.08 6.21 -8.55
N ARG A 220 -19.12 7.43 -9.10
CA ARG A 220 -20.24 7.89 -9.94
C ARG A 220 -20.37 7.11 -11.24
N LEU A 221 -19.25 6.73 -11.86
CA LEU A 221 -19.25 5.87 -13.04
C LEU A 221 -19.77 4.47 -12.71
N MET A 222 -19.51 3.96 -11.50
CA MET A 222 -20.01 2.66 -11.05
C MET A 222 -21.51 2.67 -10.73
N ASP A 223 -22.12 3.84 -10.51
CA ASP A 223 -23.58 3.99 -10.42
C ASP A 223 -24.28 3.86 -11.80
N ILE A 224 -23.53 3.93 -12.91
CA ILE A 224 -24.05 3.82 -14.27
C ILE A 224 -24.09 2.33 -14.69
N PRO A 225 -25.28 1.75 -14.97
CA PRO A 225 -25.43 0.33 -15.28
C PRO A 225 -24.52 -0.17 -16.41
N LEU A 226 -24.29 0.67 -17.43
CA LEU A 226 -23.38 0.39 -18.54
C LEU A 226 -21.98 -0.05 -18.07
N LEU A 227 -21.42 0.65 -17.09
CA LEU A 227 -20.03 0.46 -16.63
C LEU A 227 -19.90 -0.67 -15.59
N THR A 228 -21.00 -1.12 -15.00
CA THR A 228 -21.01 -2.28 -14.10
C THR A 228 -20.71 -3.59 -14.85
N THR A 229 -21.05 -3.67 -16.14
CA THR A 229 -20.87 -4.86 -16.97
C THR A 229 -19.53 -4.86 -17.72
N ALA A 230 -18.90 -6.02 -17.87
CA ALA A 230 -17.65 -6.15 -18.62
C ALA A 230 -17.84 -5.79 -20.10
N GLU A 231 -19.00 -6.15 -20.67
CA GLU A 231 -19.37 -5.86 -22.05
C GLU A 231 -19.55 -4.36 -22.29
N GLY A 232 -20.27 -3.65 -21.42
CA GLY A 232 -20.43 -2.19 -21.54
C GLY A 232 -19.11 -1.44 -21.37
N ARG A 233 -18.22 -1.87 -20.46
CA ARG A 233 -16.86 -1.30 -20.37
C ARG A 233 -16.02 -1.58 -21.62
N GLN A 234 -16.09 -2.79 -22.15
CA GLN A 234 -15.40 -3.15 -23.38
C GLN A 234 -15.88 -2.30 -24.56
N GLN A 235 -17.18 -2.08 -24.67
CA GLN A 235 -17.80 -1.25 -25.71
C GLN A 235 -17.31 0.21 -25.67
N ILE A 236 -17.14 0.78 -24.47
CA ILE A 236 -16.52 2.11 -24.32
C ILE A 236 -15.04 2.09 -24.73
N VAL A 237 -14.28 1.08 -24.30
CA VAL A 237 -12.84 0.98 -24.63
C VAL A 237 -12.60 0.79 -26.12
N ASP A 238 -13.43 0.02 -26.80
CA ASP A 238 -13.32 -0.20 -28.25
C ASP A 238 -13.69 1.03 -29.08
N ALA A 239 -14.51 1.93 -28.50
CA ALA A 239 -14.89 3.19 -29.13
C ALA A 239 -13.86 4.34 -28.89
N LEU A 240 -12.95 4.18 -27.91
CA LEU A 240 -11.84 5.10 -27.72
C LEU A 240 -10.81 4.98 -28.85
N ARG A 241 -10.08 6.06 -29.13
CA ARG A 241 -8.96 6.00 -30.06
C ARG A 241 -7.93 4.94 -29.65
N LYS A 242 -7.36 4.29 -30.66
CA LYS A 242 -6.51 3.10 -30.53
C LYS A 242 -5.34 3.26 -29.54
N GLU A 243 -4.76 4.45 -29.45
CA GLU A 243 -3.62 4.75 -28.58
C GLU A 243 -3.95 4.62 -27.08
N ILE A 244 -5.19 4.97 -26.70
CA ILE A 244 -5.70 4.82 -25.33
C ILE A 244 -6.11 3.37 -25.11
N ALA A 245 -6.94 2.82 -26.02
CA ALA A 245 -7.54 1.50 -25.88
C ALA A 245 -6.51 0.37 -25.63
N ILE A 246 -5.39 0.37 -26.37
CA ILE A 246 -4.35 -0.67 -26.23
C ILE A 246 -3.56 -0.58 -24.91
N ARG A 247 -3.59 0.57 -24.24
CA ARG A 247 -2.86 0.82 -23.00
C ARG A 247 -3.68 0.58 -21.75
N VAL A 248 -4.98 0.39 -21.87
CA VAL A 248 -5.86 0.10 -20.74
C VAL A 248 -5.55 -1.31 -20.20
N PRO A 249 -5.00 -1.44 -18.98
CA PRO A 249 -4.82 -2.77 -18.38
C PRO A 249 -6.18 -3.28 -17.93
N ARG A 250 -6.69 -4.35 -18.59
CA ARG A 250 -8.00 -4.91 -18.25
C ARG A 250 -7.98 -5.63 -16.92
N ARG A 251 -9.03 -5.42 -16.13
CA ARG A 251 -9.21 -6.03 -14.80
C ARG A 251 -10.53 -6.81 -14.75
N ALA A 252 -10.51 -7.95 -14.07
CA ALA A 252 -11.71 -8.77 -13.90
C ALA A 252 -12.78 -8.08 -13.04
N GLN A 253 -12.35 -7.25 -12.08
CA GLN A 253 -13.24 -6.53 -11.18
C GLN A 253 -13.74 -5.22 -11.84
N PRO A 254 -15.06 -4.95 -11.88
CA PRO A 254 -15.64 -3.79 -12.55
C PRO A 254 -15.05 -2.44 -12.16
N HIS A 255 -14.96 -2.15 -10.85
CA HIS A 255 -14.45 -0.87 -10.35
C HIS A 255 -12.96 -0.66 -10.70
N LEU A 256 -12.13 -1.71 -10.64
CA LEU A 256 -10.71 -1.62 -11.03
C LEU A 256 -10.53 -1.48 -12.54
N ASP A 257 -11.43 -2.06 -13.33
CA ASP A 257 -11.42 -1.93 -14.79
C ASP A 257 -11.82 -0.51 -15.19
N VAL A 258 -12.90 0.05 -14.60
CA VAL A 258 -13.28 1.47 -14.78
C VAL A 258 -12.16 2.40 -14.33
N HIS A 259 -11.58 2.19 -13.15
CA HIS A 259 -10.43 2.99 -12.69
C HIS A 259 -9.25 2.92 -13.66
N SER A 260 -8.93 1.73 -14.18
CA SER A 260 -7.86 1.56 -15.17
C SER A 260 -8.16 2.28 -16.47
N ILE A 261 -9.42 2.25 -16.94
CA ILE A 261 -9.87 2.98 -18.14
C ILE A 261 -9.71 4.49 -17.91
N VAL A 262 -10.30 5.04 -16.85
CA VAL A 262 -10.29 6.48 -16.57
C VAL A 262 -8.86 6.99 -16.36
N ARG A 263 -8.03 6.25 -15.61
CA ARG A 263 -6.62 6.59 -15.40
C ARG A 263 -5.84 6.59 -16.72
N THR A 264 -6.02 5.57 -17.56
CA THR A 264 -5.37 5.55 -18.88
C THR A 264 -5.88 6.68 -19.76
N CYS A 265 -7.16 7.06 -19.72
CA CYS A 265 -7.68 8.22 -20.44
C CYS A 265 -7.04 9.55 -19.99
N LEU A 266 -6.73 9.69 -18.70
CA LEU A 266 -6.05 10.86 -18.14
C LEU A 266 -4.58 11.00 -18.57
N GLU A 267 -3.93 9.91 -18.98
CA GLU A 267 -2.56 9.94 -19.49
C GLU A 267 -2.46 10.57 -20.89
N PHE A 268 -3.60 10.85 -21.55
CA PHE A 268 -3.64 11.37 -22.90
C PHE A 268 -4.39 12.70 -23.01
N PRO A 269 -3.93 13.63 -23.85
CA PRO A 269 -4.61 14.90 -24.09
C PRO A 269 -6.06 14.68 -24.55
N ASN A 270 -7.02 15.30 -23.85
CA ASN A 270 -8.47 15.16 -24.08
C ASN A 270 -9.07 13.75 -23.87
N GLY A 271 -8.31 12.79 -23.32
CA GLY A 271 -8.78 11.40 -23.22
C GLY A 271 -9.94 11.23 -22.24
N LEU A 272 -9.98 11.99 -21.13
CA LEU A 272 -11.11 11.95 -20.20
C LEU A 272 -12.38 12.52 -20.83
N GLN A 273 -12.28 13.63 -21.57
CA GLN A 273 -13.40 14.25 -22.26
C GLN A 273 -13.97 13.32 -23.35
N GLU A 274 -13.09 12.63 -24.10
CA GLU A 274 -13.49 11.62 -25.08
C GLU A 274 -14.23 10.45 -24.40
N PHE A 275 -13.70 9.95 -23.28
CA PHE A 275 -14.35 8.90 -22.49
C PHE A 275 -15.72 9.32 -21.97
N LEU A 276 -15.85 10.53 -21.39
CA LEU A 276 -17.13 11.03 -20.89
C LEU A 276 -18.15 11.21 -22.02
N ALA A 277 -17.73 11.71 -23.18
CA ALA A 277 -18.62 11.81 -24.35
C ALA A 277 -19.16 10.44 -24.80
N LEU A 278 -18.34 9.39 -24.72
CA LEU A 278 -18.77 8.02 -25.00
C LEU A 278 -19.74 7.52 -23.93
N VAL A 279 -19.46 7.77 -22.64
CA VAL A 279 -20.37 7.40 -21.54
C VAL A 279 -21.74 8.06 -21.76
N HIS A 280 -21.78 9.34 -22.12
CA HIS A 280 -23.00 10.06 -22.49
C HIS A 280 -23.74 9.43 -23.67
N ALA A 281 -23.02 9.13 -24.75
CA ALA A 281 -23.60 8.56 -25.97
C ALA A 281 -24.22 7.17 -25.74
N TYR A 282 -23.62 6.33 -24.89
CA TYR A 282 -24.06 4.96 -24.64
C TYR A 282 -25.02 4.83 -23.45
N ALA A 283 -24.87 5.63 -22.40
CA ALA A 283 -25.74 5.58 -21.22
C ALA A 283 -26.99 6.45 -21.33
N GLY A 284 -26.98 7.46 -22.23
CA GLY A 284 -28.07 8.42 -22.40
C GLY A 284 -28.19 9.43 -21.25
N GLU A 285 -29.16 10.33 -21.33
CA GLU A 285 -29.45 11.32 -20.28
C GLU A 285 -30.12 10.63 -19.07
N SER A 286 -29.33 10.37 -18.03
CA SER A 286 -29.78 9.77 -16.78
C SER A 286 -29.33 10.58 -15.58
N THR A 287 -30.04 10.44 -14.45
CA THR A 287 -29.69 11.12 -13.19
C THR A 287 -28.27 10.79 -12.72
N GLN A 288 -27.77 9.59 -13.02
CA GLN A 288 -26.44 9.12 -12.67
C GLN A 288 -25.37 9.78 -13.55
N VAL A 289 -25.66 9.92 -14.85
CA VAL A 289 -24.78 10.64 -15.80
C VAL A 289 -24.71 12.12 -15.43
N GLN A 290 -25.83 12.72 -15.02
CA GLN A 290 -25.86 14.13 -14.60
C GLN A 290 -25.10 14.36 -13.28
N ALA A 291 -25.20 13.44 -12.31
CA ALA A 291 -24.41 13.48 -11.08
C ALA A 291 -22.90 13.28 -11.33
N LEU A 292 -22.54 12.49 -12.34
CA LEU A 292 -21.17 12.36 -12.82
C LEU A 292 -20.67 13.68 -13.43
N ASP A 293 -21.47 14.36 -14.25
CA ASP A 293 -21.11 15.66 -14.82
C ASP A 293 -20.91 16.74 -13.77
N ASP A 294 -21.82 16.84 -12.80
CA ASP A 294 -21.70 17.77 -11.67
C ASP A 294 -20.41 17.54 -10.89
N THR A 295 -20.05 16.27 -10.73
CA THR A 295 -18.81 15.84 -10.09
C THR A 295 -17.60 16.27 -10.94
N VAL A 296 -17.57 15.96 -12.23
CA VAL A 296 -16.47 16.35 -13.14
C VAL A 296 -16.33 17.87 -13.28
N ALA A 297 -17.43 18.62 -13.36
CA ALA A 297 -17.44 20.08 -13.46
C ALA A 297 -16.84 20.73 -12.21
N ARG A 298 -17.23 20.25 -11.02
CA ARG A 298 -16.66 20.68 -9.73
C ARG A 298 -15.15 20.43 -9.66
N LEU A 299 -14.68 19.33 -10.24
CA LEU A 299 -13.30 18.87 -10.14
C LEU A 299 -12.36 19.51 -11.18
N THR A 300 -12.90 19.96 -12.31
CA THR A 300 -12.13 20.61 -13.40
C THR A 300 -12.11 22.14 -13.32
N GLY A 301 -12.77 22.74 -12.31
CA GLY A 301 -12.79 24.18 -12.09
C GLY A 301 -13.54 24.97 -13.17
N ARG A 302 -14.29 24.29 -14.05
CA ARG A 302 -15.21 24.94 -15.00
C ARG A 302 -16.60 24.96 -14.40
N ALA A 303 -17.02 26.15 -13.97
CA ALA A 303 -18.45 26.45 -13.83
C ALA A 303 -19.15 26.30 -15.20
N PRO A 304 -20.45 25.96 -15.22
CA PRO A 304 -21.23 25.79 -16.46
C PRO A 304 -21.22 27.05 -17.35
#